data_AF-X5GJ59-F1
#
_entry.id   AF-X5GJ59-F1
#
_cell.length_a   1.000
_cell.length_b   1.000
_cell.length_c   1.000
_cell.angle_alpha   90.00
_cell.angle_beta   90.00
_cell.angle_gamma   90.00
#
_symmetry.space_group_name_H-M   'P 1'
#
loop_
_entity.id
_entity.type
_entity.pdbx_description
1 polymer ?
#
loop_
_entity_poly.entity_id
_entity_poly.type
_entity_poly.pdbx_seq_one_letter_code
_entity_poly.pdbx_strand_id
1 'polypeptide(L)'
;MLLDKEFSNVDKIFNCYFKLSQHNKLRSKHNIFLGIGIYVAMLVNLMSIVVLYHHSEFFLPIFKGKYKLFSANVPVFFSIALIIVIPSFILLCFLIYKMRTAQNITEQITDELDDLMSSAKRICGLLKYELDANKESVNAVMRNYEYLENKQAALADKYSVNFNELNAECSRLEELLSQTTATASNKIKVMQDTVGDIKEKLTQLSVYHNSARETETQLYDCILRILKAEGATLEKKIQFLQELRIDLSTPAISTDSLKCDVCVIIADIKKKVPKPKIAASFLPWNNNSLYDCMWRFHDYLSMLSSKIDKWQTDTCNTGSIVDAIKALEDFCRDFKEKMELCRGSNLQQLKAIGFVQVPSLQIRMLRFLLGKRSTVLTDVCRSLQDFAVQGIGDLGNRGEDDKGDDFCILGDDSTASSDVLRMEDIVVSGSTHSLHHS
;
A
#
# COMPACT_ATOMS: atom_id res chain seq x y z
N MET A 1 2.69 58.63 48.61
CA MET A 1 3.63 59.14 49.64
C MET A 1 3.83 60.66 49.62
N LEU A 2 4.20 61.31 48.50
CA LEU A 2 4.25 62.78 48.40
C LEU A 2 2.85 63.43 48.30
N LEU A 3 1.93 62.81 47.55
CA LEU A 3 0.51 63.20 47.46
C LEU A 3 -0.20 63.17 48.82
N ASP A 4 -0.01 62.12 49.62
CA ASP A 4 -0.67 61.98 50.94
C ASP A 4 -0.25 63.07 51.93
N LYS A 5 1.01 63.51 51.86
CA LYS A 5 1.57 64.54 52.76
C LYS A 5 1.00 65.93 52.47
N GLU A 6 0.72 66.21 51.20
CA GLU A 6 0.18 67.49 50.75
C GLU A 6 -1.34 67.59 50.93
N PHE A 7 -2.08 66.50 50.68
CA PHE A 7 -3.51 66.42 51.05
C PHE A 7 -3.71 66.57 52.57
N SER A 8 -2.80 66.04 53.40
CA SER A 8 -2.82 66.23 54.86
C SER A 8 -2.62 67.69 55.29
N ASN A 9 -1.86 68.49 54.54
CA ASN A 9 -1.70 69.92 54.81
C ASN A 9 -2.98 70.72 54.49
N VAL A 10 -3.69 70.37 53.41
CA VAL A 10 -4.99 70.96 53.08
C VAL A 10 -6.01 70.70 54.20
N ASP A 11 -6.03 69.49 54.74
CA ASP A 11 -6.90 69.10 55.87
C ASP A 11 -6.58 69.85 57.18
N LYS A 12 -5.30 70.16 57.42
CA LYS A 12 -4.87 70.93 58.60
C LYS A 12 -5.30 72.39 58.54
N ILE A 13 -5.16 73.03 57.37
CA ILE A 13 -5.58 74.42 57.16
C ILE A 13 -7.11 74.54 57.31
N PHE A 14 -7.86 73.55 56.82
CA PHE A 14 -9.31 73.46 56.98
C PHE A 14 -9.75 73.41 58.45
N ASN A 15 -9.03 72.66 59.28
CA ASN A 15 -9.29 72.58 60.72
C ASN A 15 -8.98 73.89 61.46
N CYS A 16 -8.01 74.69 61.00
CA CYS A 16 -7.77 76.04 61.54
C CYS A 16 -8.92 76.99 61.21
N TYR A 17 -9.39 76.96 59.96
CA TYR A 17 -10.53 77.77 59.50
C TYR A 17 -11.83 77.44 60.25
N PHE A 18 -12.06 76.15 60.52
CA PHE A 18 -13.18 75.69 61.32
C PHE A 18 -13.13 76.23 62.76
N LYS A 19 -11.96 76.27 63.40
CA LYS A 19 -11.77 76.81 64.76
C LYS A 19 -11.99 78.32 64.84
N LEU A 20 -11.51 79.09 63.86
CA LEU A 20 -11.75 80.55 63.78
C LEU A 20 -13.23 80.90 63.64
N SER A 21 -14.04 80.01 63.03
CA SER A 21 -15.48 80.20 62.85
C SER A 21 -16.30 80.18 64.16
N GLN A 22 -15.79 79.56 65.24
CA GLN A 22 -16.54 79.40 66.50
C GLN A 22 -16.57 80.66 67.39
N HIS A 23 -15.68 81.64 67.19
CA HIS A 23 -15.44 82.71 68.17
C HIS A 23 -16.22 84.03 67.97
N ASN A 24 -16.84 84.32 66.82
CA ASN A 24 -17.51 85.61 66.59
C ASN A 24 -19.04 85.48 66.39
N LYS A 25 -19.87 85.81 67.40
CA LYS A 25 -21.32 85.56 67.38
C LYS A 25 -22.15 86.74 66.85
N LEU A 26 -22.51 86.69 65.56
CA LEU A 26 -23.72 87.21 64.87
C LEU A 26 -23.42 87.88 63.51
N ARG A 27 -22.35 88.67 63.38
CA ARG A 27 -21.90 89.16 62.06
C ARG A 27 -21.14 88.10 61.25
N SER A 28 -20.53 87.12 61.94
CA SER A 28 -19.82 86.00 61.30
C SER A 28 -20.74 84.97 60.66
N LYS A 29 -21.97 84.74 61.18
CA LYS A 29 -22.86 83.69 60.65
C LYS A 29 -23.15 83.93 59.17
N HIS A 30 -23.40 85.19 58.78
CA HIS A 30 -23.64 85.54 57.38
C HIS A 30 -22.40 85.25 56.50
N ASN A 31 -21.20 85.62 56.96
CA ASN A 31 -19.95 85.40 56.21
C ASN A 31 -19.54 83.92 56.19
N ILE A 32 -19.85 83.16 57.24
CA ILE A 32 -19.66 81.70 57.29
C ILE A 32 -20.62 81.01 56.33
N PHE A 33 -21.91 81.37 56.34
CA PHE A 33 -22.87 80.84 55.35
C PHE A 33 -22.46 81.20 53.91
N LEU A 34 -21.90 82.40 53.71
CA LEU A 34 -21.40 82.82 52.42
C LEU A 34 -20.15 82.02 52.00
N GLY A 35 -19.19 81.81 52.90
CA GLY A 35 -17.99 81.01 52.67
C GLY A 35 -18.29 79.53 52.43
N ILE A 36 -19.20 78.95 53.21
CA ILE A 36 -19.75 77.60 52.97
C ILE A 36 -20.44 77.55 51.61
N GLY A 37 -21.22 78.58 51.24
CA GLY A 37 -21.86 78.68 49.93
C GLY A 37 -20.85 78.72 48.78
N ILE A 38 -19.77 79.50 48.91
CA ILE A 38 -18.69 79.58 47.93
C ILE A 38 -17.98 78.23 47.82
N TYR A 39 -17.67 77.59 48.95
CA TYR A 39 -17.02 76.29 48.97
C TYR A 39 -17.88 75.20 48.34
N VAL A 40 -19.16 75.11 48.69
CA VAL A 40 -20.09 74.15 48.10
C VAL A 40 -20.25 74.41 46.60
N ALA A 41 -20.39 75.66 46.17
CA ALA A 41 -20.46 75.98 44.74
C ALA A 41 -19.16 75.65 44.00
N MET A 42 -17.99 75.89 44.62
CA MET A 42 -16.69 75.54 44.05
C MET A 42 -16.51 74.02 43.94
N LEU A 43 -16.91 73.26 44.96
CA LEU A 43 -16.84 71.80 44.96
C LEU A 43 -17.80 71.19 43.94
N VAL A 44 -19.03 71.70 43.85
CA VAL A 44 -20.00 71.32 42.81
C VAL A 44 -19.46 71.63 41.42
N ASN A 45 -18.82 72.79 41.21
CA ASN A 45 -18.18 73.13 39.93
C ASN A 45 -17.00 72.20 39.61
N LEU A 46 -16.12 71.95 40.58
CA LEU A 46 -14.96 71.08 40.39
C LEU A 46 -15.38 69.65 40.05
N MET A 47 -16.33 69.08 40.81
CA MET A 47 -16.87 67.75 40.54
C MET A 47 -17.58 67.70 39.18
N SER A 48 -18.35 68.74 38.82
CA SER A 48 -18.99 68.82 37.50
C SER A 48 -17.95 68.86 36.39
N ILE A 49 -16.87 69.64 36.54
CA ILE A 49 -15.77 69.68 35.56
C ILE A 49 -15.06 68.33 35.43
N VAL A 50 -14.79 67.64 36.55
CA VAL A 50 -14.16 66.31 36.53
C VAL A 50 -15.04 65.29 35.78
N VAL A 51 -16.34 65.26 36.07
CA VAL A 51 -17.30 64.38 35.36
C VAL A 51 -17.37 64.74 33.87
N LEU A 52 -17.44 66.02 33.55
CA LEU A 52 -17.45 66.53 32.17
C LEU A 52 -16.16 66.20 31.41
N TYR A 53 -15.01 66.20 32.08
CA TYR A 53 -13.72 65.84 31.50
C TYR A 53 -13.57 64.33 31.27
N HIS A 54 -13.97 63.53 32.26
CA HIS A 54 -13.93 62.06 32.17
C HIS A 54 -14.79 61.53 31.02
N HIS A 55 -15.88 62.23 30.70
CA HIS A 55 -16.81 61.91 29.61
C HIS A 55 -16.76 62.95 28.47
N SER A 56 -15.58 63.52 28.22
CA SER A 56 -15.39 64.60 27.22
C SER A 56 -15.77 64.19 25.79
N GLU A 57 -15.79 62.90 25.46
CA GLU A 57 -16.21 62.37 24.16
C GLU A 57 -17.66 62.71 23.79
N PHE A 58 -18.53 63.00 24.76
CA PHE A 58 -19.94 63.33 24.52
C PHE A 58 -20.20 64.83 24.25
N PHE A 59 -19.23 65.72 24.50
CA PHE A 59 -19.40 67.16 24.27
C PHE A 59 -19.69 67.49 22.80
N LEU A 60 -18.77 67.13 21.90
CA LEU A 60 -18.85 67.50 20.49
C LEU A 60 -20.10 66.91 19.81
N PRO A 61 -20.49 65.64 20.06
CA PRO A 61 -21.71 65.06 19.50
C PRO A 61 -23.00 65.74 19.97
N ILE A 62 -23.09 66.18 21.23
CA ILE A 62 -24.29 66.85 21.77
C ILE A 62 -24.45 68.24 21.15
N PHE A 63 -23.38 69.04 21.08
CA PHE A 63 -23.43 70.37 20.46
C PHE A 63 -23.66 70.34 18.94
N LYS A 64 -23.25 69.25 18.27
CA LYS A 64 -23.58 69.00 16.85
C LYS A 64 -25.00 68.44 16.63
N GLY A 65 -25.79 68.25 17.70
CA GLY A 65 -27.15 67.73 17.62
C GLY A 65 -27.28 66.23 17.35
N LYS A 66 -26.16 65.47 17.42
CA LYS A 66 -26.13 64.02 17.16
C LYS A 66 -26.73 63.22 18.32
N TYR A 67 -26.60 63.71 19.56
CA TYR A 67 -27.22 63.10 20.75
C TYR A 67 -28.13 64.10 21.46
N LYS A 68 -29.27 63.61 21.97
CA LYS A 68 -30.10 64.36 22.91
C LYS A 68 -29.44 64.35 24.30
N LEU A 69 -29.53 65.46 25.02
CA LEU A 69 -28.92 65.65 26.34
C LEU A 69 -29.35 64.56 27.34
N PHE A 70 -30.59 64.09 27.27
CA PHE A 70 -31.07 62.91 28.00
C PHE A 70 -31.44 61.80 27.01
N SER A 71 -30.46 60.98 26.64
CA SER A 71 -30.68 59.80 25.79
C SER A 71 -30.09 58.56 26.45
N ALA A 72 -30.56 57.38 26.06
CA ALA A 72 -30.07 56.11 26.60
C ALA A 72 -28.55 55.91 26.43
N ASN A 73 -27.95 56.63 25.47
CA ASN A 73 -26.53 56.51 25.11
C ASN A 73 -25.62 57.51 25.83
N VAL A 74 -26.17 58.43 26.64
CA VAL A 74 -25.40 59.45 27.38
C VAL A 74 -25.54 59.18 28.88
N PRO A 75 -24.43 59.08 29.64
CA PRO A 75 -24.50 58.91 31.08
C PRO A 75 -25.30 60.04 31.74
N VAL A 76 -26.29 59.70 32.56
CA VAL A 76 -27.18 60.67 33.23
C VAL A 76 -26.37 61.69 34.05
N PHE A 77 -25.27 61.26 34.69
CA PHE A 77 -24.38 62.12 35.47
C PHE A 77 -23.69 63.20 34.60
N PHE A 78 -23.35 62.90 33.35
CA PHE A 78 -22.78 63.89 32.42
C PHE A 78 -23.78 64.99 32.09
N SER A 79 -25.03 64.62 31.79
CA SER A 79 -26.11 65.55 31.48
C SER A 79 -26.44 66.47 32.66
N ILE A 80 -26.48 65.89 33.86
CA ILE A 80 -26.67 66.64 35.12
C ILE A 80 -25.50 67.61 35.35
N ALA A 81 -24.26 67.15 35.19
CA ALA A 81 -23.07 67.99 35.36
C ALA A 81 -23.06 69.18 34.39
N LEU A 82 -23.44 68.98 33.12
CA LEU A 82 -23.49 70.04 32.11
C LEU A 82 -24.53 71.11 32.44
N ILE A 83 -25.70 70.71 32.97
CA ILE A 83 -26.76 71.64 33.38
C ILE A 83 -26.35 72.42 34.63
N ILE A 84 -25.72 71.75 35.60
CA ILE A 84 -25.41 72.35 36.91
C ILE A 84 -24.18 73.27 36.85
N VAL A 85 -23.19 72.98 36.01
CA VAL A 85 -21.91 73.73 36.02
C VAL A 85 -22.12 75.22 35.70
N ILE A 86 -23.03 75.57 34.79
CA ILE A 86 -23.24 76.98 34.39
C ILE A 86 -23.93 77.80 35.51
N PRO A 87 -25.10 77.39 36.04
CA PRO A 87 -25.72 78.09 37.18
C PRO A 87 -24.85 78.08 38.44
N SER A 88 -24.13 76.99 38.70
CA SER A 88 -23.22 76.88 39.85
C SER A 88 -22.02 77.81 39.70
N PHE A 89 -21.49 78.00 38.48
CA PHE A 89 -20.42 78.97 38.22
C PHE A 89 -20.91 80.41 38.35
N ILE A 90 -22.10 80.73 37.82
CA ILE A 90 -22.71 82.07 37.99
C ILE A 90 -22.97 82.35 39.48
N LEU A 91 -23.47 81.36 40.23
CA LEU A 91 -23.69 81.46 41.67
C LEU A 91 -22.37 81.65 42.41
N LEU A 92 -21.31 80.92 42.03
CA LEU A 92 -19.97 81.10 42.59
C LEU A 92 -19.46 82.53 42.36
N CYS A 93 -19.57 83.05 41.14
CA CYS A 93 -19.20 84.42 40.82
C CYS A 93 -20.01 85.44 41.63
N PHE A 94 -21.33 85.23 41.76
CA PHE A 94 -22.21 86.11 42.55
C PHE A 94 -21.87 86.06 44.06
N LEU A 95 -21.60 84.88 44.61
CA LEU A 95 -21.23 84.72 46.01
C LEU A 95 -19.86 85.34 46.31
N ILE A 96 -18.88 85.17 45.41
CA ILE A 96 -17.56 85.84 45.50
C ILE A 96 -17.73 87.36 45.41
N TYR A 97 -18.53 87.85 44.47
CA TYR A 97 -18.83 89.28 44.35
C TYR A 97 -19.49 89.83 45.63
N LYS A 98 -20.49 89.12 46.16
CA LYS A 98 -21.17 89.49 47.40
C LYS A 98 -20.24 89.45 48.62
N MET A 99 -19.28 88.50 48.66
CA MET A 99 -18.24 88.43 49.69
C MET A 99 -17.33 89.65 49.64
N ARG A 100 -16.88 90.02 48.42
CA ARG A 100 -16.06 91.21 48.18
C ARG A 100 -16.74 92.51 48.60
N THR A 101 -18.07 92.58 48.46
CA THR A 101 -18.85 93.77 48.82
C THR A 101 -19.14 93.83 50.33
N ALA A 102 -19.02 92.71 51.05
CA ALA A 102 -19.39 92.57 52.46
C ALA A 102 -18.21 92.59 53.46
N GLN A 103 -16.95 92.67 53.02
CA GLN A 103 -15.79 92.66 53.91
C GLN A 103 -14.73 93.71 53.51
N ASN A 104 -14.72 94.83 54.24
CA ASN A 104 -13.48 95.45 54.70
C ASN A 104 -13.09 94.70 55.99
N ILE A 105 -11.84 94.22 56.09
CA ILE A 105 -11.17 93.35 57.11
C ILE A 105 -10.84 91.96 56.52
N THR A 106 -9.60 91.44 56.46
CA THR A 106 -8.20 91.95 56.52
C THR A 106 -7.31 90.79 56.02
N GLU A 107 -6.09 91.09 55.57
CA GLU A 107 -5.08 90.29 54.84
C GLU A 107 -4.88 88.80 55.21
N GLN A 108 -5.13 88.36 56.45
CA GLN A 108 -4.78 87.01 56.93
C GLN A 108 -5.52 85.85 56.21
N ILE A 109 -6.74 86.09 55.72
CA ILE A 109 -7.51 85.11 54.93
C ILE A 109 -6.97 84.98 53.50
N THR A 110 -6.41 86.07 52.97
CA THR A 110 -5.87 86.13 51.60
C THR A 110 -4.56 85.36 51.51
N ASP A 111 -3.69 85.49 52.52
CA ASP A 111 -2.42 84.77 52.58
C ASP A 111 -2.61 83.25 52.70
N GLU A 112 -3.52 82.78 53.57
CA GLU A 112 -3.83 81.34 53.68
C GLU A 112 -4.52 80.78 52.42
N LEU A 113 -5.31 81.59 51.71
CA LEU A 113 -5.93 81.21 50.45
C LEU A 113 -4.92 81.16 49.30
N ASP A 114 -3.93 82.06 49.28
CA ASP A 114 -2.82 82.05 48.33
C ASP A 114 -1.88 80.84 48.56
N ASP A 115 -1.64 80.46 49.82
CA ASP A 115 -0.90 79.23 50.16
C ASP A 115 -1.67 77.96 49.75
N LEU A 116 -3.00 77.96 49.87
CA LEU A 116 -3.85 76.88 49.37
C LEU A 116 -3.84 76.81 47.83
N MET A 117 -3.97 77.96 47.15
CA MET A 117 -3.91 78.06 45.69
C MET A 117 -2.54 77.63 45.15
N SER A 118 -1.45 78.01 45.81
CA SER A 118 -0.09 77.63 45.42
C SER A 118 0.16 76.14 45.61
N SER A 119 -0.35 75.55 46.70
CA SER A 119 -0.28 74.10 46.98
C SER A 119 -1.11 73.31 45.96
N ALA A 120 -2.33 73.74 45.66
CA ALA A 120 -3.17 73.13 44.63
C ALA A 120 -2.51 73.20 43.24
N LYS A 121 -1.93 74.35 42.88
CA LYS A 121 -1.18 74.52 41.62
C LYS A 121 0.01 73.56 41.53
N ARG A 122 0.72 73.33 42.63
CA ARG A 122 1.85 72.39 42.69
C ARG A 122 1.39 70.93 42.54
N ILE A 123 0.29 70.54 43.20
CA ILE A 123 -0.31 69.20 43.04
C ILE A 123 -0.78 68.99 41.59
N CYS A 124 -1.46 69.97 40.99
CA CYS A 124 -1.84 69.91 39.58
C CYS A 124 -0.62 69.80 38.65
N GLY A 125 0.48 70.48 38.97
CA GLY A 125 1.73 70.37 38.23
C GLY A 125 2.35 68.97 38.29
N LEU A 126 2.37 68.35 39.48
CA LEU A 126 2.85 66.98 39.68
C LEU A 126 1.96 65.95 38.97
N LEU A 127 0.64 66.07 39.11
CA LEU A 127 -0.31 65.20 38.41
C LEU A 127 -0.18 65.32 36.88
N LYS A 128 0.07 66.53 36.36
CA LYS A 128 0.35 66.73 34.94
C LYS A 128 1.64 66.03 34.52
N TYR A 129 2.72 66.16 35.29
CA TYR A 129 3.98 65.50 35.00
C TYR A 129 3.86 63.97 34.99
N GLU A 130 3.20 63.39 36.00
CA GLU A 130 2.94 61.95 36.04
C GLU A 130 2.03 61.47 34.90
N LEU A 131 1.04 62.29 34.52
CA LEU A 131 0.17 61.99 33.38
C LEU A 131 0.93 62.02 32.05
N ASP A 132 1.80 63.00 31.85
CA ASP A 132 2.63 63.12 30.64
C ASP A 132 3.63 61.94 30.56
N ALA A 133 4.28 61.58 31.68
CA ALA A 133 5.18 60.43 31.75
C ALA A 133 4.45 59.09 31.48
N ASN A 134 3.25 58.91 32.03
CA ASN A 134 2.44 57.72 31.76
C ASN A 134 1.95 57.68 30.31
N LYS A 135 1.60 58.83 29.71
CA LYS A 135 1.23 58.92 28.29
C LYS A 135 2.39 58.50 27.38
N GLU A 136 3.61 58.94 27.68
CA GLU A 136 4.81 58.51 26.96
C GLU A 136 5.06 57.00 27.10
N SER A 137 4.91 56.45 28.32
CA SER A 137 5.03 55.02 28.58
C SER A 137 4.00 54.20 27.79
N VAL A 138 2.73 54.62 27.79
CA VAL A 138 1.66 53.98 27.01
C VAL A 138 1.97 54.02 25.51
N ASN A 139 2.42 55.16 24.99
CA ASN A 139 2.80 55.27 23.58
C ASN A 139 3.98 54.37 23.19
N ALA A 140 4.96 54.19 24.09
CA ALA A 140 6.07 53.25 23.86
C ALA A 140 5.57 51.79 23.83
N VAL A 141 4.64 51.43 24.73
CA VAL A 141 4.00 50.12 24.75
C VAL A 141 3.18 49.88 23.48
N MET A 142 2.41 50.86 23.01
CA MET A 142 1.64 50.74 21.76
C MET A 142 2.53 50.47 20.54
N ARG A 143 3.67 51.17 20.42
CA ARG A 143 4.64 50.90 19.33
C ARG A 143 5.21 49.48 19.38
N ASN A 144 5.47 48.95 20.57
CA ASN A 144 5.93 47.57 20.72
C ASN A 144 4.85 46.56 20.30
N TYR A 145 3.59 46.82 20.61
CA TYR A 145 2.46 45.99 20.15
C TYR A 145 2.33 46.01 18.62
N GLU A 146 2.40 47.19 17.99
CA GLU A 146 2.38 47.31 16.52
C GLU A 146 3.55 46.54 15.87
N TYR A 147 4.75 46.58 16.46
CA TYR A 147 5.88 45.80 15.98
C TYR A 147 5.66 44.29 16.12
N LEU A 148 5.10 43.84 17.24
CA LEU A 148 4.75 42.44 17.49
C LEU A 148 3.67 41.93 16.53
N GLU A 149 2.62 42.72 16.29
CA GLU A 149 1.55 42.41 15.34
C GLU A 149 2.10 42.24 13.92
N ASN A 150 2.93 43.18 13.46
CA ASN A 150 3.58 43.08 12.15
C ASN A 150 4.49 41.86 12.04
N LYS A 151 5.25 41.54 13.09
CA LYS A 151 6.13 40.36 13.10
C LYS A 151 5.34 39.05 13.11
N GLN A 152 4.21 39.01 13.82
CA GLN A 152 3.31 37.87 13.83
C GLN A 152 2.68 37.65 12.46
N ALA A 153 2.21 38.70 11.79
CA ALA A 153 1.68 38.62 10.43
C ALA A 153 2.73 38.09 9.44
N ALA A 154 3.95 38.64 9.46
CA ALA A 154 5.04 38.18 8.60
C ALA A 154 5.44 36.72 8.85
N LEU A 155 5.41 36.25 10.10
CA LEU A 155 5.65 34.84 10.42
C LEU A 155 4.50 33.95 9.96
N ALA A 156 3.25 34.36 10.15
CA ALA A 156 2.08 33.60 9.71
C ALA A 156 2.10 33.39 8.18
N ASP A 157 2.41 34.43 7.41
CA ASP A 157 2.55 34.34 5.96
C ASP A 157 3.67 33.37 5.57
N LYS A 158 4.84 33.48 6.21
CA LYS A 158 5.97 32.58 5.93
C LYS A 158 5.64 31.12 6.24
N TYR A 159 4.96 30.85 7.35
CA TYR A 159 4.54 29.49 7.69
C TYR A 159 3.46 28.96 6.74
N SER A 160 2.55 29.80 6.26
CA SER A 160 1.55 29.41 5.27
C SER A 160 2.19 29.00 3.94
N VAL A 161 3.17 29.78 3.44
CA VAL A 161 3.92 29.43 2.21
C VAL A 161 4.65 28.11 2.38
N ASN A 162 5.44 27.95 3.45
CA ASN A 162 6.18 26.71 3.71
C ASN A 162 5.25 25.49 3.88
N PHE A 163 4.08 25.67 4.49
CA PHE A 163 3.11 24.60 4.64
C PHE A 163 2.52 24.18 3.29
N ASN A 164 2.24 25.14 2.40
CA ASN A 164 1.76 24.86 1.05
C ASN A 164 2.83 24.14 0.21
N GLU A 165 4.09 24.54 0.32
CA GLU A 165 5.22 23.87 -0.34
C GLU A 165 5.38 22.43 0.15
N LEU A 166 5.33 22.20 1.47
CA LEU A 166 5.38 20.87 2.06
C LEU A 166 4.20 20.01 1.58
N ASN A 167 2.99 20.57 1.55
CA ASN A 167 1.81 19.85 1.09
C ASN A 167 1.92 19.47 -0.41
N ALA A 168 2.44 20.37 -1.24
CA ALA A 168 2.71 20.07 -2.65
C ALA A 168 3.74 18.94 -2.82
N GLU A 169 4.80 18.95 -2.01
CA GLU A 169 5.83 17.90 -2.03
C GLU A 169 5.29 16.56 -1.53
N CYS A 170 4.44 16.56 -0.50
CA CYS A 170 3.73 15.36 -0.05
C CYS A 170 2.82 14.78 -1.15
N SER A 171 2.06 15.61 -1.86
CA SER A 171 1.24 15.14 -2.99
C SER A 171 2.08 14.57 -4.14
N ARG A 172 3.21 15.22 -4.46
CA ARG A 172 4.15 14.73 -5.46
C ARG A 172 4.74 13.36 -5.06
N LEU A 173 5.12 13.20 -3.80
CA LEU A 173 5.63 11.94 -3.26
C LEU A 173 4.57 10.83 -3.30
N GLU A 174 3.31 11.15 -2.97
CA GLU A 174 2.19 10.21 -3.03
C GLU A 174 1.94 9.72 -4.46
N GLU A 175 1.99 10.62 -5.44
CA GLU A 175 1.87 10.27 -6.85
C GLU A 175 3.02 9.36 -7.32
N LEU A 176 4.27 9.72 -7.02
CA LEU A 176 5.44 8.90 -7.35
C LEU A 176 5.39 7.52 -6.69
N LEU A 177 4.96 7.47 -5.43
CA LEU A 177 4.80 6.21 -4.69
C LEU A 177 3.71 5.34 -5.33
N SER A 178 2.58 5.93 -5.71
CA SER A 178 1.49 5.23 -6.40
C SER A 178 1.95 4.67 -7.74
N GLN A 179 2.64 5.47 -8.56
CA GLN A 179 3.18 5.03 -9.86
C GLN A 179 4.22 3.91 -9.70
N THR A 180 5.14 4.05 -8.74
CA THR A 180 6.16 3.04 -8.45
C THR A 180 5.52 1.75 -7.94
N THR A 181 4.53 1.84 -7.06
CA THR A 181 3.79 0.70 -6.50
C THR A 181 2.99 -0.01 -7.58
N ALA A 182 2.32 0.73 -8.48
CA ALA A 182 1.59 0.14 -9.61
C ALA A 182 2.54 -0.60 -10.56
N THR A 183 3.70 -0.01 -10.86
CA THR A 183 4.74 -0.64 -11.69
C THR A 183 5.28 -1.92 -11.05
N ALA A 184 5.60 -1.87 -9.75
CA ALA A 184 6.07 -3.04 -9.01
C ALA A 184 5.00 -4.13 -8.93
N SER A 185 3.74 -3.76 -8.66
CA SER A 185 2.60 -4.69 -8.62
C SER A 185 2.39 -5.39 -9.96
N ASN A 186 2.46 -4.65 -11.07
CA ASN A 186 2.38 -5.23 -12.41
C ASN A 186 3.53 -6.20 -12.68
N LYS A 187 4.77 -5.85 -12.31
CA LYS A 187 5.93 -6.74 -12.44
C LYS A 187 5.75 -8.02 -11.60
N ILE A 188 5.29 -7.90 -10.36
CA ILE A 188 5.00 -9.06 -9.48
C ILE A 188 3.92 -9.94 -10.09
N LYS A 189 2.85 -9.37 -10.64
CA LYS A 189 1.77 -10.13 -11.29
C LYS A 189 2.28 -10.91 -12.49
N VAL A 190 3.04 -10.27 -13.38
CA VAL A 190 3.66 -10.95 -14.53
C VAL A 190 4.55 -12.10 -14.06
N MET A 191 5.33 -11.90 -12.99
CA MET A 191 6.17 -12.95 -12.41
C MET A 191 5.36 -14.09 -11.80
N GLN A 192 4.22 -13.80 -11.16
CA GLN A 192 3.31 -14.82 -10.62
C GLN A 192 2.66 -15.65 -11.71
N ASP A 193 2.15 -15.00 -12.77
CA ASP A 193 1.57 -15.68 -13.93
C ASP A 193 2.61 -16.62 -14.57
N THR A 194 3.84 -16.12 -14.72
CA THR A 194 4.98 -16.87 -15.24
C THR A 194 5.34 -18.09 -14.37
N VAL A 195 5.37 -17.95 -13.05
CA VAL A 195 5.60 -19.08 -12.12
C VAL A 195 4.47 -20.12 -12.24
N GLY A 196 3.23 -19.68 -12.49
CA GLY A 196 2.11 -20.55 -12.79
C GLY A 196 2.36 -21.43 -14.01
N ASP A 197 2.81 -20.83 -15.12
CA ASP A 197 3.11 -21.55 -16.36
C ASP A 197 4.25 -22.58 -16.18
N ILE A 198 5.32 -22.22 -15.46
CA ILE A 198 6.43 -23.13 -15.14
C ILE A 198 5.91 -24.35 -14.37
N LYS A 199 5.07 -24.11 -13.36
CA LYS A 199 4.51 -25.18 -12.53
C LYS A 199 3.68 -26.15 -13.37
N GLU A 200 2.90 -25.64 -14.32
CA GLU A 200 2.14 -26.48 -15.24
C GLU A 200 3.07 -27.33 -16.12
N LYS A 201 4.08 -26.71 -16.74
CA LYS A 201 5.06 -27.40 -17.59
C LYS A 201 5.86 -28.45 -16.83
N LEU A 202 6.25 -28.18 -15.59
CA LEU A 202 6.95 -29.15 -14.73
C LEU A 202 6.05 -30.35 -14.39
N THR A 203 4.76 -30.10 -14.16
CA THR A 203 3.77 -31.17 -13.93
C THR A 203 3.63 -32.04 -15.19
N GLN A 204 3.54 -31.42 -16.37
CA GLN A 204 3.51 -32.13 -17.65
C GLN A 204 4.79 -32.98 -17.83
N LEU A 205 5.97 -32.41 -17.57
CA LEU A 205 7.26 -33.11 -17.64
C LEU A 205 7.28 -34.35 -16.73
N SER A 206 6.80 -34.22 -15.49
CA SER A 206 6.72 -35.33 -14.53
C SER A 206 5.83 -36.47 -15.05
N VAL A 207 4.65 -36.13 -15.60
CA VAL A 207 3.74 -37.11 -16.20
C VAL A 207 4.41 -37.83 -17.38
N TYR A 208 5.03 -37.09 -18.30
CA TYR A 208 5.71 -37.69 -19.46
C TYR A 208 6.91 -38.56 -19.06
N HIS A 209 7.70 -38.11 -18.08
CA HIS A 209 8.84 -38.89 -17.57
C HIS A 209 8.40 -40.21 -16.94
N ASN A 210 7.39 -40.18 -16.06
CA ASN A 210 6.82 -41.39 -15.46
C ASN A 210 6.25 -42.32 -16.53
N SER A 211 5.57 -41.76 -17.53
CA SER A 211 5.02 -42.52 -18.66
C SER A 211 6.11 -43.18 -19.51
N ALA A 212 7.20 -42.48 -19.80
CA ALA A 212 8.35 -43.04 -20.53
C ALA A 212 9.02 -44.17 -19.72
N ARG A 213 9.22 -43.95 -18.42
CA ARG A 213 9.80 -44.94 -17.49
C ARG A 213 8.95 -46.21 -17.39
N GLU A 214 7.62 -46.07 -17.37
CA GLU A 214 6.71 -47.21 -17.39
C GLU A 214 6.84 -48.02 -18.69
N THR A 215 6.92 -47.35 -19.86
CA THR A 215 7.15 -48.04 -21.14
C THR A 215 8.48 -48.75 -21.19
N GLU A 216 9.54 -48.13 -20.66
CA GLU A 216 10.86 -48.75 -20.56
C GLU A 216 10.83 -50.02 -19.70
N THR A 217 10.12 -49.96 -18.57
CA THR A 217 9.91 -51.12 -17.69
C THR A 217 9.15 -52.23 -18.40
N GLN A 218 8.05 -51.90 -19.09
CA GLN A 218 7.27 -52.87 -19.88
C GLN A 218 8.10 -53.50 -21.01
N LEU A 219 8.95 -52.71 -21.68
CA LEU A 219 9.88 -53.18 -22.70
C LEU A 219 10.90 -54.17 -22.12
N TYR A 220 11.51 -53.83 -20.99
CA TYR A 220 12.43 -54.71 -20.27
C TYR A 220 11.76 -56.03 -19.87
N ASP A 221 10.55 -55.97 -19.31
CA ASP A 221 9.77 -57.14 -18.92
C ASP A 221 9.37 -58.01 -20.12
N CYS A 222 9.05 -57.41 -21.27
CA CYS A 222 8.75 -58.14 -22.50
C CYS A 222 9.99 -58.90 -23.01
N ILE A 223 11.17 -58.25 -23.03
CA ILE A 223 12.44 -58.89 -23.42
C ILE A 223 12.79 -60.03 -22.45
N LEU A 224 12.67 -59.79 -21.14
CA LEU A 224 12.91 -60.82 -20.12
C LEU A 224 11.97 -62.02 -20.28
N ARG A 225 10.68 -61.79 -20.57
CA ARG A 225 9.71 -62.86 -20.79
C ARG A 225 10.10 -63.75 -21.97
N ILE A 226 10.56 -63.17 -23.08
CA ILE A 226 11.03 -63.95 -24.24
C ILE A 226 12.26 -64.77 -23.88
N LEU A 227 13.22 -64.18 -23.15
CA LEU A 227 14.44 -64.87 -22.73
C LEU A 227 14.17 -65.99 -21.71
N LYS A 228 13.18 -65.82 -20.84
CA LYS A 228 12.76 -66.82 -19.84
C LYS A 228 11.80 -67.88 -20.39
N ALA A 229 11.31 -67.75 -21.62
CA ALA A 229 10.36 -68.71 -22.19
C ALA A 229 10.94 -70.13 -22.23
N GLU A 230 10.30 -71.03 -21.47
CA GLU A 230 10.60 -72.46 -21.41
C GLU A 230 10.16 -73.13 -22.72
N GLY A 231 11.10 -73.28 -23.67
CA GLY A 231 10.82 -73.88 -24.98
C GLY A 231 11.64 -73.31 -26.14
N ALA A 232 12.34 -72.20 -25.94
CA ALA A 232 13.34 -71.71 -26.89
C ALA A 232 14.71 -72.34 -26.61
N THR A 233 15.31 -72.97 -27.63
CA THR A 233 16.70 -73.45 -27.57
C THR A 233 17.65 -72.28 -27.38
N LEU A 234 18.85 -72.56 -26.83
CA LEU A 234 19.87 -71.53 -26.63
C LEU A 234 20.21 -70.79 -27.94
N GLU A 235 20.39 -71.51 -29.06
CA GLU A 235 20.54 -70.90 -30.40
C GLU A 235 19.44 -69.89 -30.73
N LYS A 236 18.17 -70.22 -30.49
CA LYS A 236 17.04 -69.33 -30.80
C LYS A 236 17.05 -68.07 -29.94
N LYS A 237 17.47 -68.19 -28.68
CA LYS A 237 17.63 -67.03 -27.78
C LYS A 237 18.79 -66.14 -28.22
N ILE A 238 19.91 -66.74 -28.64
CA ILE A 238 21.07 -66.00 -29.18
C ILE A 238 20.67 -65.27 -30.46
N GLN A 239 19.99 -65.94 -31.38
CA GLN A 239 19.53 -65.35 -32.63
C GLN A 239 18.56 -64.19 -32.36
N PHE A 240 17.58 -64.38 -31.47
CA PHE A 240 16.68 -63.30 -31.04
C PHE A 240 17.45 -62.11 -30.45
N LEU A 241 18.47 -62.34 -29.61
CA LEU A 241 19.29 -61.26 -29.04
C LEU A 241 20.12 -60.52 -30.10
N GLN A 242 20.61 -61.22 -31.13
CA GLN A 242 21.32 -60.61 -32.24
C GLN A 242 20.39 -59.73 -33.07
N GLU A 243 19.21 -60.23 -33.42
CA GLU A 243 18.17 -59.47 -34.13
C GLU A 243 17.68 -58.28 -33.30
N LEU A 244 17.44 -58.47 -32.00
CA LEU A 244 17.07 -57.42 -31.06
C LEU A 244 18.16 -56.35 -30.94
N ARG A 245 19.45 -56.73 -30.94
CA ARG A 245 20.57 -55.78 -30.91
C ARG A 245 20.59 -54.92 -32.16
N ILE A 246 20.41 -55.52 -33.34
CA ILE A 246 20.35 -54.78 -34.61
C ILE A 246 19.16 -53.82 -34.58
N ASP A 247 17.99 -54.31 -34.16
CA ASP A 247 16.81 -53.48 -34.00
C ASP A 247 17.06 -52.33 -33.02
N LEU A 248 17.60 -52.59 -31.82
CA LEU A 248 17.90 -51.60 -30.78
C LEU A 248 18.89 -50.52 -31.24
N SER A 249 19.81 -50.87 -32.15
CA SER A 249 20.80 -49.95 -32.70
C SER A 249 20.23 -49.05 -33.79
N THR A 250 19.00 -49.30 -34.25
CA THR A 250 18.35 -48.50 -35.30
C THR A 250 17.63 -47.30 -34.66
N PRO A 251 17.94 -46.05 -35.07
CA PRO A 251 17.63 -44.83 -34.30
C PRO A 251 16.15 -44.42 -34.28
N ALA A 252 15.31 -44.94 -35.19
CA ALA A 252 13.86 -44.72 -35.14
C ALA A 252 13.11 -45.85 -35.86
N ILE A 253 12.03 -46.32 -35.24
CA ILE A 253 11.09 -47.25 -35.88
C ILE A 253 10.08 -46.39 -36.64
N SER A 254 9.90 -46.64 -37.94
CA SER A 254 8.91 -45.92 -38.74
C SER A 254 7.54 -46.61 -38.64
N THR A 255 6.48 -45.85 -38.90
CA THR A 255 5.13 -46.41 -39.03
C THR A 255 5.06 -47.43 -40.18
N ASP A 256 5.79 -47.17 -41.27
CA ASP A 256 5.90 -48.09 -42.41
C ASP A 256 6.58 -49.42 -42.04
N SER A 257 7.61 -49.39 -41.18
CA SER A 257 8.27 -50.61 -40.73
C SER A 257 7.35 -51.44 -39.83
N LEU A 258 6.63 -50.80 -38.89
CA LEU A 258 5.62 -51.48 -38.07
C LEU A 258 4.49 -52.08 -38.92
N LYS A 259 4.03 -51.34 -39.93
CA LYS A 259 3.01 -51.81 -40.87
C LYS A 259 3.48 -53.01 -41.68
N CYS A 260 4.74 -52.98 -42.13
CA CYS A 260 5.38 -54.10 -42.81
C CYS A 260 5.41 -55.35 -41.91
N ASP A 261 5.83 -55.20 -40.65
CA ASP A 261 5.89 -56.30 -39.69
C ASP A 261 4.51 -56.92 -39.43
N VAL A 262 3.49 -56.07 -39.26
CA VAL A 262 2.09 -56.51 -39.14
C VAL A 262 1.65 -57.29 -40.38
N CYS A 263 1.96 -56.79 -41.57
CA CYS A 263 1.63 -57.47 -42.83
C CYS A 263 2.34 -58.82 -42.98
N VAL A 264 3.59 -58.94 -42.54
CA VAL A 264 4.33 -60.20 -42.53
C VAL A 264 3.63 -61.23 -41.65
N ILE A 265 3.22 -60.85 -40.44
CA ILE A 265 2.51 -61.76 -39.52
C ILE A 265 1.14 -62.16 -40.11
N ILE A 266 0.39 -61.21 -40.69
CA ILE A 266 -0.88 -61.49 -41.38
C ILE A 266 -0.67 -62.53 -42.50
N ALA A 267 0.35 -62.34 -43.33
CA ALA A 267 0.66 -63.25 -44.44
C ALA A 267 1.07 -64.64 -43.93
N ASP A 268 1.85 -64.69 -42.85
CA ASP A 268 2.27 -65.94 -42.21
C ASP A 268 1.10 -66.71 -41.61
N ILE A 269 0.14 -66.03 -40.96
CA ILE A 269 -1.09 -66.66 -40.48
C ILE A 269 -1.89 -67.22 -41.65
N LYS A 270 -2.11 -66.44 -42.73
CA LYS A 270 -2.84 -66.89 -43.93
C LYS A 270 -2.20 -68.12 -44.58
N LYS A 271 -0.86 -68.19 -44.59
CA LYS A 271 -0.11 -69.28 -45.23
C LYS A 271 -0.04 -70.54 -44.36
N LYS A 272 0.11 -70.39 -43.04
CA LYS A 272 0.46 -71.48 -42.12
C LYS A 272 -0.72 -71.99 -41.28
N VAL A 273 -1.81 -71.22 -41.16
CA VAL A 273 -2.99 -71.60 -40.36
C VAL A 273 -4.14 -71.99 -41.29
N PRO A 274 -4.68 -73.23 -41.20
CA PRO A 274 -5.85 -73.63 -41.95
C PRO A 274 -7.03 -72.70 -41.66
N LYS A 275 -7.74 -72.23 -42.70
CA LYS A 275 -8.98 -71.47 -42.50
C LYS A 275 -10.03 -72.37 -41.84
N PRO A 276 -10.74 -71.90 -40.80
CA PRO A 276 -11.90 -72.61 -40.28
C PRO A 276 -12.92 -72.72 -41.42
N LYS A 277 -13.27 -73.96 -41.80
CA LYS A 277 -14.34 -74.19 -42.78
C LYS A 277 -15.68 -73.86 -42.10
N ILE A 278 -16.51 -73.03 -42.73
CA ILE A 278 -17.84 -72.62 -42.22
C ILE A 278 -18.73 -73.83 -41.89
N ALA A 279 -18.53 -74.97 -42.55
CA ALA A 279 -19.28 -76.21 -42.30
C ALA A 279 -18.72 -77.08 -41.15
N ALA A 280 -17.49 -76.83 -40.68
CA ALA A 280 -16.84 -77.61 -39.63
C ALA A 280 -17.11 -77.08 -38.22
N SER A 281 -17.61 -75.84 -38.09
CA SER A 281 -17.99 -75.22 -36.81
C SER A 281 -19.21 -75.88 -36.14
N PHE A 282 -19.96 -76.71 -36.87
CA PHE A 282 -21.10 -77.48 -36.35
C PHE A 282 -20.72 -78.87 -35.82
N LEU A 283 -19.48 -79.32 -35.98
CA LEU A 283 -19.02 -80.60 -35.45
C LEU A 283 -18.20 -80.37 -34.15
N PRO A 284 -18.68 -80.84 -32.98
CA PRO A 284 -18.08 -80.54 -31.67
C PRO A 284 -16.67 -81.13 -31.45
N TRP A 285 -16.12 -81.88 -32.42
CA TRP A 285 -14.87 -82.63 -32.29
C TRP A 285 -13.71 -82.07 -33.14
N ASN A 286 -13.92 -80.95 -33.87
CA ASN A 286 -12.91 -80.39 -34.79
C ASN A 286 -12.54 -78.91 -34.49
N ASN A 287 -12.97 -78.36 -33.36
CA ASN A 287 -12.64 -76.99 -32.96
C ASN A 287 -11.25 -76.94 -32.34
N ASN A 288 -10.23 -76.79 -33.18
CA ASN A 288 -8.90 -76.46 -32.70
C ASN A 288 -8.89 -74.99 -32.26
N SER A 289 -9.25 -74.72 -31.00
CA SER A 289 -9.42 -73.39 -30.40
C SER A 289 -8.21 -72.45 -30.63
N LEU A 290 -7.04 -73.03 -30.85
CA LEU A 290 -5.81 -72.35 -31.22
C LEU A 290 -5.87 -71.72 -32.62
N TYR A 291 -6.47 -72.39 -33.61
CA TYR A 291 -6.63 -71.83 -34.96
C TYR A 291 -7.62 -70.66 -34.97
N ASP A 292 -8.72 -70.77 -34.22
CA ASP A 292 -9.65 -69.65 -34.04
C ASP A 292 -8.97 -68.45 -33.34
N CYS A 293 -8.11 -68.72 -32.35
CA CYS A 293 -7.29 -67.69 -31.72
C CYS A 293 -6.42 -66.94 -32.74
N MET A 294 -5.73 -67.67 -33.62
CA MET A 294 -4.87 -67.12 -34.66
C MET A 294 -5.65 -66.32 -35.71
N TRP A 295 -6.84 -66.78 -36.11
CA TRP A 295 -7.68 -66.06 -37.07
C TRP A 295 -8.31 -64.80 -36.48
N ARG A 296 -8.75 -64.83 -35.21
CA ARG A 296 -9.18 -63.61 -34.50
C ARG A 296 -8.05 -62.57 -34.41
N PHE A 297 -6.83 -63.04 -34.13
CA PHE A 297 -5.66 -62.18 -34.12
C PHE A 297 -5.31 -61.63 -35.50
N HIS A 298 -5.45 -62.43 -36.55
CA HIS A 298 -5.32 -61.95 -37.93
C HIS A 298 -6.32 -60.82 -38.26
N ASP A 299 -7.57 -60.96 -37.86
CA ASP A 299 -8.60 -59.94 -38.12
C ASP A 299 -8.29 -58.65 -37.34
N TYR A 300 -7.83 -58.81 -36.10
CA TYR A 300 -7.33 -57.70 -35.29
C TYR A 300 -6.13 -57.00 -35.95
N LEU A 301 -5.10 -57.75 -36.39
CA LEU A 301 -3.93 -57.20 -37.07
C LEU A 301 -4.29 -56.52 -38.40
N SER A 302 -5.27 -57.06 -39.13
CA SER A 302 -5.78 -56.47 -40.38
C SER A 302 -6.44 -55.11 -40.10
N MET A 303 -7.24 -55.02 -39.04
CA MET A 303 -7.77 -53.74 -38.56
C MET A 303 -6.63 -52.81 -38.11
N LEU A 304 -5.66 -53.31 -37.35
CA LEU A 304 -4.54 -52.53 -36.84
C LEU A 304 -3.70 -51.91 -37.97
N SER A 305 -3.40 -52.70 -39.01
CA SER A 305 -2.65 -52.24 -40.20
C SER A 305 -3.29 -51.00 -40.85
N SER A 306 -4.63 -50.93 -40.88
CA SER A 306 -5.36 -49.76 -41.40
C SER A 306 -5.33 -48.53 -40.47
N LYS A 307 -4.96 -48.72 -39.19
CA LYS A 307 -4.91 -47.66 -38.17
C LYS A 307 -3.50 -47.11 -37.96
N ILE A 308 -2.44 -47.87 -38.28
CA ILE A 308 -1.03 -47.48 -38.06
C ILE A 308 -0.68 -46.17 -38.76
N ASP A 309 -1.22 -45.91 -39.95
CA ASP A 309 -0.95 -44.67 -40.69
C ASP A 309 -1.37 -43.41 -39.90
N LYS A 310 -2.34 -43.53 -38.98
CA LYS A 310 -2.79 -42.43 -38.11
C LYS A 310 -1.84 -42.16 -36.95
N TRP A 311 -0.82 -43.00 -36.72
CA TRP A 311 0.13 -42.85 -35.62
C TRP A 311 1.30 -41.92 -35.95
N GLN A 312 1.38 -41.45 -37.19
CA GLN A 312 2.48 -40.62 -37.67
C GLN A 312 2.37 -39.16 -37.18
N THR A 313 1.15 -38.64 -37.06
CA THR A 313 0.86 -37.26 -36.64
C THR A 313 1.28 -36.98 -35.20
N ASP A 314 1.83 -35.79 -34.92
CA ASP A 314 2.27 -35.38 -33.58
C ASP A 314 1.13 -35.26 -32.56
N THR A 315 -0.11 -35.14 -33.05
CA THR A 315 -1.35 -35.21 -32.26
C THR A 315 -1.81 -36.65 -31.96
N CYS A 316 -1.02 -37.67 -32.31
CA CYS A 316 -1.43 -39.06 -32.13
C CYS A 316 -1.71 -39.35 -30.65
N ASN A 317 -2.94 -39.76 -30.35
CA ASN A 317 -3.33 -40.32 -29.07
C ASN A 317 -2.48 -41.57 -28.82
N THR A 318 -1.43 -41.44 -27.99
CA THR A 318 -0.57 -42.56 -27.56
C THR A 318 -1.39 -43.72 -26.96
N GLY A 319 -2.63 -43.45 -26.52
CA GLY A 319 -3.60 -44.47 -26.12
C GLY A 319 -3.87 -45.54 -27.18
N SER A 320 -3.98 -45.18 -28.46
CA SER A 320 -4.23 -46.18 -29.51
C SER A 320 -3.06 -47.16 -29.72
N ILE A 321 -1.83 -46.72 -29.42
CA ILE A 321 -0.64 -47.56 -29.45
C ILE A 321 -0.59 -48.45 -28.20
N VAL A 322 -0.93 -47.89 -27.04
CA VAL A 322 -1.04 -48.65 -25.77
C VAL A 322 -2.09 -49.75 -25.88
N ASP A 323 -3.26 -49.47 -26.44
CA ASP A 323 -4.31 -50.45 -26.68
C ASP A 323 -3.82 -51.56 -27.60
N ALA A 324 -3.00 -51.22 -28.60
CA ALA A 324 -2.42 -52.20 -29.49
C ALA A 324 -1.41 -53.12 -28.79
N ILE A 325 -0.56 -52.55 -27.93
CA ILE A 325 0.39 -53.31 -27.11
C ILE A 325 -0.35 -54.26 -26.16
N LYS A 326 -1.45 -53.81 -25.53
CA LYS A 326 -2.29 -54.65 -24.67
C LYS A 326 -2.95 -55.79 -25.43
N ALA A 327 -3.48 -55.53 -26.61
CA ALA A 327 -4.07 -56.58 -27.44
C ALA A 327 -3.05 -57.65 -27.86
N LEU A 328 -1.79 -57.27 -28.12
CA LEU A 328 -0.71 -58.22 -28.37
C LEU A 328 -0.38 -59.05 -27.12
N GLU A 329 -0.38 -58.43 -25.94
CA GLU A 329 -0.16 -59.12 -24.67
C GLU A 329 -1.28 -60.11 -24.34
N ASP A 330 -2.54 -59.70 -24.50
CA ASP A 330 -3.72 -60.55 -24.31
C ASP A 330 -3.69 -61.73 -25.28
N PHE A 331 -3.34 -61.50 -26.54
CA PHE A 331 -3.14 -62.59 -27.50
C PHE A 331 -2.04 -63.54 -27.05
N CYS A 332 -0.87 -63.06 -26.62
CA CYS A 332 0.22 -63.91 -26.16
C CYS A 332 -0.19 -64.79 -24.98
N ARG A 333 -0.98 -64.25 -24.04
CA ARG A 333 -1.53 -64.98 -22.89
C ARG A 333 -2.52 -66.06 -23.36
N ASP A 334 -3.52 -65.69 -24.14
CA ASP A 334 -4.54 -66.60 -24.67
C ASP A 334 -3.93 -67.70 -25.56
N PHE A 335 -2.92 -67.33 -26.36
CA PHE A 335 -2.18 -68.25 -27.23
C PHE A 335 -1.42 -69.28 -26.40
N LYS A 336 -0.71 -68.85 -25.34
CA LYS A 336 0.03 -69.75 -24.45
C LYS A 336 -0.90 -70.77 -23.79
N GLU A 337 -2.03 -70.33 -23.23
CA GLU A 337 -3.01 -71.20 -22.58
C GLU A 337 -3.57 -72.26 -23.56
N LYS A 338 -3.99 -71.83 -24.76
CA LYS A 338 -4.56 -72.73 -25.78
C LYS A 338 -3.50 -73.65 -26.39
N MET A 339 -2.24 -73.24 -26.41
CA MET A 339 -1.11 -74.03 -26.90
C MET A 339 -0.82 -75.26 -26.04
N GLU A 340 -0.96 -75.16 -24.71
CA GLU A 340 -0.71 -76.28 -23.78
C GLU A 340 -1.68 -77.45 -24.02
N LEU A 341 -2.87 -77.16 -24.54
CA LEU A 341 -3.93 -78.12 -24.83
C LEU A 341 -3.85 -78.73 -26.24
N CYS A 342 -2.99 -78.20 -27.11
CA CYS A 342 -2.94 -78.57 -28.52
C CYS A 342 -1.81 -79.59 -28.80
N ARG A 343 -2.10 -80.63 -29.60
CA ARG A 343 -1.11 -81.62 -30.06
C ARG A 343 -1.09 -81.68 -31.59
N GLY A 344 0.09 -81.82 -32.20
CA GLY A 344 0.20 -82.01 -33.66
C GLY A 344 1.54 -81.56 -34.27
N SER A 345 1.75 -81.89 -35.54
CA SER A 345 2.97 -81.55 -36.32
C SER A 345 3.08 -80.06 -36.68
N ASN A 346 1.95 -79.37 -36.87
CA ASN A 346 1.91 -77.93 -37.17
C ASN A 346 2.24 -77.03 -35.96
N LEU A 347 2.39 -77.62 -34.78
CA LEU A 347 2.57 -76.90 -33.53
C LEU A 347 3.87 -76.07 -33.50
N GLN A 348 4.94 -76.54 -34.14
CA GLN A 348 6.19 -75.78 -34.24
C GLN A 348 6.05 -74.50 -35.08
N GLN A 349 5.26 -74.53 -36.15
CA GLN A 349 5.05 -73.36 -37.01
C GLN A 349 4.19 -72.30 -36.31
N LEU A 350 3.17 -72.72 -35.54
CA LEU A 350 2.34 -71.83 -34.73
C LEU A 350 3.16 -71.22 -33.58
N LYS A 351 4.04 -72.01 -32.94
CA LYS A 351 4.97 -71.52 -31.91
C LYS A 351 5.86 -70.40 -32.41
N ALA A 352 6.32 -70.46 -33.67
CA ALA A 352 7.15 -69.39 -34.24
C ALA A 352 6.38 -68.06 -34.35
N ILE A 353 5.11 -68.09 -34.73
CA ILE A 353 4.29 -66.88 -34.80
C ILE A 353 4.02 -66.33 -33.39
N GLY A 354 3.47 -67.16 -32.49
CA GLY A 354 3.01 -66.70 -31.17
C GLY A 354 4.09 -66.43 -30.12
N PHE A 355 5.24 -67.11 -30.18
CA PHE A 355 6.33 -66.91 -29.19
C PHE A 355 7.52 -66.10 -29.70
N VAL A 356 7.60 -65.82 -31.00
CA VAL A 356 8.72 -65.06 -31.58
C VAL A 356 8.22 -63.83 -32.32
N GLN A 357 7.40 -64.01 -33.37
CA GLN A 357 7.01 -62.87 -34.22
C GLN A 357 6.13 -61.86 -33.48
N VAL A 358 5.12 -62.32 -32.74
CA VAL A 358 4.20 -61.42 -32.01
C VAL A 358 4.91 -60.68 -30.86
N PRO A 359 5.69 -61.34 -29.99
CA PRO A 359 6.48 -60.63 -28.99
C PRO A 359 7.51 -59.65 -29.60
N SER A 360 8.09 -59.99 -30.75
CA SER A 360 9.00 -59.08 -31.46
C SER A 360 8.27 -57.83 -31.98
N LEU A 361 7.05 -57.99 -32.50
CA LEU A 361 6.19 -56.86 -32.85
C LEU A 361 5.84 -56.01 -31.62
N GLN A 362 5.54 -56.65 -30.48
CA GLN A 362 5.26 -55.95 -29.23
C GLN A 362 6.45 -55.10 -28.78
N ILE A 363 7.68 -55.65 -28.85
CA ILE A 363 8.92 -54.92 -28.57
C ILE A 363 9.07 -53.72 -29.50
N ARG A 364 8.85 -53.89 -30.81
CA ARG A 364 8.95 -52.80 -31.79
C ARG A 364 7.90 -51.71 -31.53
N MET A 365 6.67 -52.08 -31.17
CA MET A 365 5.63 -51.10 -30.81
C MET A 365 5.95 -50.36 -29.51
N LEU A 366 6.46 -51.05 -28.48
CA LEU A 366 6.90 -50.42 -27.23
C LEU A 366 8.04 -49.44 -27.46
N ARG A 367 9.00 -49.79 -28.32
CA ARG A 367 10.10 -48.89 -28.72
C ARG A 367 9.61 -47.69 -29.51
N PHE A 368 8.66 -47.88 -30.43
CA PHE A 368 8.03 -46.77 -31.15
C PHE A 368 7.32 -45.81 -30.18
N LEU A 369 6.56 -46.35 -29.21
CA LEU A 369 5.90 -45.56 -28.17
C LEU A 369 6.92 -44.80 -27.29
N LEU A 370 8.01 -45.46 -26.88
CA LEU A 370 9.07 -44.84 -26.11
C LEU A 370 9.75 -43.71 -26.89
N GLY A 371 10.00 -43.91 -28.19
CA GLY A 371 10.51 -42.87 -29.09
C GLY A 371 9.60 -41.64 -29.12
N LYS A 372 8.30 -41.84 -29.34
CA LYS A 372 7.31 -40.75 -29.31
C LYS A 372 7.26 -40.04 -27.95
N ARG A 373 7.26 -40.77 -26.84
CA ARG A 373 7.27 -40.20 -25.47
C ARG A 373 8.56 -39.41 -25.20
N SER A 374 9.70 -39.90 -25.66
CA SER A 374 11.01 -39.25 -25.53
C SER A 374 11.10 -37.95 -26.34
N THR A 375 10.55 -37.91 -27.56
CA THR A 375 10.45 -36.68 -28.36
C THR A 375 9.62 -35.63 -27.63
N VAL A 376 8.43 -35.99 -27.14
CA VAL A 376 7.58 -35.06 -26.37
C VAL A 376 8.28 -34.56 -25.11
N LEU A 377 8.97 -35.45 -24.38
CA LEU A 377 9.76 -35.07 -23.20
C LEU A 377 10.86 -34.06 -23.57
N THR A 378 11.56 -34.31 -24.68
CA THR A 378 12.63 -33.43 -25.18
C THR A 378 12.08 -32.06 -25.59
N ASP A 379 10.92 -32.01 -26.24
CA ASP A 379 10.28 -30.75 -26.63
C ASP A 379 9.79 -29.95 -25.44
N VAL A 380 9.26 -30.60 -24.40
CA VAL A 380 8.91 -29.95 -23.13
C VAL A 380 10.17 -29.41 -22.42
N CYS A 381 11.26 -30.19 -22.39
CA CYS A 381 12.55 -29.74 -21.85
C CYS A 381 13.10 -28.54 -22.62
N ARG A 382 13.03 -28.56 -23.96
CA ARG A 382 13.47 -27.44 -24.81
C ARG A 382 12.63 -26.19 -24.54
N SER A 383 11.31 -26.34 -24.47
CA SER A 383 10.42 -25.22 -24.13
C SER A 383 10.71 -24.61 -22.75
N LEU A 384 11.04 -25.44 -21.74
CA LEU A 384 11.49 -24.97 -20.43
C LEU A 384 12.85 -24.27 -20.49
N GLN A 385 13.76 -24.75 -21.32
CA GLN A 385 15.08 -24.15 -21.52
C GLN A 385 14.98 -22.79 -22.23
N ASP A 386 14.22 -22.71 -23.33
CA ASP A 386 13.97 -21.46 -24.06
C ASP A 386 13.33 -20.42 -23.14
N PHE A 387 12.41 -20.86 -22.28
CA PHE A 387 11.83 -20.03 -21.24
C PHE A 387 12.88 -19.53 -20.23
N ALA A 388 13.75 -20.40 -19.71
CA ALA A 388 14.79 -19.99 -18.76
C ALA A 388 15.75 -18.96 -19.35
N VAL A 389 16.06 -19.06 -20.64
CA VAL A 389 16.92 -18.10 -21.35
C VAL A 389 16.20 -16.78 -21.60
N GLN A 390 14.94 -16.80 -22.03
CA GLN A 390 14.15 -15.58 -22.27
C GLN A 390 13.82 -14.83 -20.98
N GLY A 391 13.50 -15.54 -19.89
CA GLY A 391 13.20 -14.96 -18.60
C GLY A 391 14.40 -14.21 -17.99
N ILE A 392 15.63 -14.69 -18.20
CA ILE A 392 16.86 -14.02 -17.75
C ILE A 392 17.19 -12.82 -18.66
N GLY A 393 16.98 -12.94 -19.97
CA GLY A 393 17.24 -11.86 -20.93
C GLY A 393 16.33 -10.64 -20.74
N ASP A 394 15.04 -10.85 -20.49
CA ASP A 394 14.06 -9.76 -20.30
C ASP A 394 14.16 -9.06 -18.94
N LEU A 395 14.75 -9.73 -17.93
CA LEU A 395 15.06 -9.12 -16.63
C LEU A 395 16.34 -8.27 -16.67
N GLY A 396 17.29 -8.60 -17.56
CA GLY A 396 18.55 -7.85 -17.72
C GLY A 396 18.45 -6.62 -18.62
N ASN A 397 17.64 -6.67 -19.68
CA ASN A 397 17.62 -5.61 -20.71
C ASN A 397 16.55 -4.51 -20.52
N ARG A 398 15.63 -4.64 -19.57
CA ARG A 398 14.63 -3.59 -19.29
C ARG A 398 15.08 -2.52 -18.30
N GLY A 399 16.36 -2.51 -17.94
CA GLY A 399 16.97 -1.51 -17.05
C GLY A 399 17.83 -0.43 -17.73
N GLU A 400 18.14 -0.56 -19.03
CA GLU A 400 19.11 0.33 -19.69
C GLU A 400 18.53 1.28 -20.76
N ASP A 401 17.25 1.17 -21.11
CA ASP A 401 16.64 1.94 -22.21
C ASP A 401 15.83 3.18 -21.79
N ASP A 402 15.94 3.64 -20.53
CA ASP A 402 15.33 4.91 -20.10
C ASP A 402 16.42 5.94 -19.74
N LYS A 403 17.13 6.41 -20.76
CA LYS A 403 17.94 7.63 -20.70
C LYS A 403 17.10 8.82 -21.13
N GLY A 404 16.75 9.67 -20.17
CA GLY A 404 16.19 10.99 -20.41
C GLY A 404 15.84 11.72 -19.12
N ASP A 405 16.85 12.11 -18.33
CA ASP A 405 17.08 13.52 -18.01
C ASP A 405 18.20 13.70 -16.97
N ASP A 406 19.03 14.70 -17.25
CA ASP A 406 20.27 15.09 -16.55
C ASP A 406 20.10 15.26 -15.04
N PHE A 407 20.94 14.57 -14.27
CA PHE A 407 21.51 15.16 -13.07
C PHE A 407 22.98 14.74 -12.91
N CYS A 408 23.88 15.64 -13.30
CA CYS A 408 25.31 15.51 -13.01
C CYS A 408 25.54 15.55 -11.50
N ILE A 409 26.07 14.47 -10.93
CA ILE A 409 26.87 14.53 -9.70
C ILE A 409 28.20 13.81 -9.99
N LEU A 410 29.26 14.61 -9.99
CA LEU A 410 30.65 14.20 -10.04
C LEU A 410 31.02 13.43 -8.76
N GLY A 411 31.75 12.32 -8.90
CA GLY A 411 32.38 11.61 -7.78
C GLY A 411 33.00 10.27 -8.20
N ASP A 412 34.32 10.27 -8.31
CA ASP A 412 35.22 9.26 -8.89
C ASP A 412 35.20 7.81 -8.36
N ASP A 413 35.59 6.93 -9.31
CA ASP A 413 36.45 5.74 -9.27
C ASP A 413 36.10 4.40 -8.58
N SER A 414 36.04 3.38 -9.46
CA SER A 414 36.53 2.00 -9.31
C SER A 414 35.75 1.07 -8.35
N THR A 415 35.37 -0.17 -8.66
CA THR A 415 35.92 -1.21 -9.54
C THR A 415 34.80 -2.18 -9.93
N ALA A 416 34.85 -2.67 -11.16
CA ALA A 416 34.16 -3.87 -11.59
C ALA A 416 34.67 -5.10 -10.80
N SER A 417 33.75 -5.90 -10.25
CA SER A 417 33.93 -7.36 -10.16
C SER A 417 32.59 -8.03 -9.86
N SER A 418 32.16 -8.87 -10.81
CA SER A 418 31.53 -10.17 -10.60
C SER A 418 31.29 -10.56 -9.14
N ASP A 419 30.03 -10.73 -8.74
CA ASP A 419 29.68 -11.76 -7.78
C ASP A 419 28.40 -12.52 -8.19
N VAL A 420 28.67 -13.78 -8.46
CA VAL A 420 27.78 -14.88 -8.82
C VAL A 420 27.19 -15.44 -7.53
N LEU A 421 25.86 -15.66 -7.53
CA LEU A 421 25.09 -16.66 -6.78
C LEU A 421 25.69 -17.21 -5.47
N ARG A 422 25.05 -16.89 -4.33
CA ARG A 422 24.86 -17.85 -3.25
C ARG A 422 23.44 -17.79 -2.69
N MET A 423 22.63 -18.73 -3.17
CA MET A 423 21.36 -19.11 -2.58
C MET A 423 21.70 -20.06 -1.42
N GLU A 424 21.52 -19.62 -0.19
CA GLU A 424 21.75 -20.46 0.99
C GLU A 424 20.61 -21.47 1.15
N ASP A 425 21.02 -22.73 1.36
CA ASP A 425 20.19 -23.89 1.61
C ASP A 425 19.33 -23.71 2.88
N ILE A 426 18.00 -23.65 2.71
CA ILE A 426 17.07 -23.88 3.82
C ILE A 426 16.91 -25.40 3.98
N VAL A 427 17.73 -25.97 4.85
CA VAL A 427 17.53 -27.33 5.38
C VAL A 427 16.35 -27.29 6.36
N VAL A 428 15.20 -27.80 5.93
CA VAL A 428 14.10 -28.15 6.84
C VAL A 428 14.39 -29.54 7.42
N SER A 429 15.11 -29.57 8.55
CA SER A 429 15.22 -30.76 9.39
C SER A 429 14.10 -30.76 10.42
N GLY A 430 13.14 -31.67 10.24
CA GLY A 430 12.22 -32.05 11.30
C GLY A 430 12.91 -32.96 12.32
N SER A 431 12.74 -32.68 13.60
CA SER A 431 12.76 -33.72 14.63
C SER A 431 11.82 -33.36 15.77
N THR A 432 10.77 -34.16 15.86
CA THR A 432 9.94 -34.42 17.03
C THR A 432 10.75 -34.61 18.31
N HIS A 433 10.36 -33.94 19.40
CA HIS A 433 10.37 -34.55 20.73
C HIS A 433 9.30 -33.93 21.64
N SER A 434 8.36 -34.78 22.04
CA SER A 434 7.47 -34.60 23.18
C SER A 434 8.23 -34.78 24.50
N LEU A 435 7.90 -34.01 25.53
CA LEU A 435 7.41 -34.45 26.87
C LEU A 435 7.74 -33.47 28.01
N HIS A 436 6.68 -33.13 28.75
CA HIS A 436 6.55 -32.99 30.20
C HIS A 436 7.10 -31.81 31.02
N HIS A 437 6.22 -31.43 31.98
CA HIS A 437 6.37 -30.62 33.20
C HIS A 437 6.55 -29.11 32.98
N SER A 438 5.71 -28.21 33.51
CA SER A 438 4.80 -28.23 34.67
C SER A 438 3.58 -27.35 34.44
#